data_AF-A0A839UFM8-F1
#
_entry.id   AF-A0A839UFM8-F1
#
_cell.length_a   1.000
_cell.length_b   1.000
_cell.length_c   1.000
_cell.angle_alpha   90.00
_cell.angle_beta   90.00
_cell.angle_gamma   90.00
#
_symmetry.space_group_name_H-M   'P 1'
#
loop_
_entity.id
_entity.type
_entity.pdbx_description
1 polymer ?
#
loop_
_entity_poly.entity_id
_entity_poly.type
_entity_poly.pdbx_seq_one_letter_code
_entity_poly.pdbx_strand_id
1 'polypeptide(L)'
;MSYADAVTALAKDCGSDIKKVCKGLNLGNNRIQDCLQKNQAKVSSTCTSTLGQVTTSIQQRQAAQTGFFKICAHDAAQYCGGMKGEGNILACLLKSKRVDNGKCNQAITDAGWR
;
A
#
# COMPACT_ATOMS: atom_id res chain seq x y z
N MET A 1 6.18 -2.29 2.16
CA MET A 1 6.43 -2.06 0.72
C MET A 1 5.82 -0.71 0.34
N SER A 2 6.57 0.17 -0.30
CA SER A 2 6.03 1.40 -0.90
C SER A 2 5.36 1.12 -2.25
N TYR A 3 4.61 2.08 -2.79
CA TYR A 3 4.09 1.97 -4.16
C TYR A 3 5.22 1.87 -5.19
N ALA A 4 6.34 2.57 -4.97
CA ALA A 4 7.50 2.49 -5.86
C ALA A 4 8.15 1.09 -5.82
N ASP A 5 8.26 0.49 -4.64
CA ASP A 5 8.78 -0.88 -4.50
C ASP A 5 7.86 -1.88 -5.20
N ALA A 6 6.54 -1.71 -5.06
CA ALA A 6 5.54 -2.55 -5.72
C ALA A 6 5.65 -2.50 -7.25
N VAL A 7 5.78 -1.29 -7.81
CA VAL A 7 5.98 -1.10 -9.25
C VAL A 7 7.30 -1.73 -9.70
N THR A 8 8.37 -1.54 -8.93
CA THR A 8 9.69 -2.11 -9.22
C THR A 8 9.66 -3.64 -9.21
N ALA A 9 9.01 -4.25 -8.22
CA ALA A 9 8.84 -5.69 -8.11
C ALA A 9 8.04 -6.25 -9.31
N LEU A 10 6.91 -5.63 -9.65
CA LEU A 10 6.12 -6.04 -10.83
C LEU A 10 6.92 -5.87 -12.14
N ALA A 11 7.63 -4.76 -12.32
CA ALA A 11 8.42 -4.53 -13.53
C ALA A 11 9.51 -5.59 -13.70
N LYS A 12 10.18 -5.96 -12.59
CA LYS A 12 11.23 -6.98 -12.56
C LYS A 12 10.68 -8.37 -12.83
N ASP A 13 9.64 -8.78 -12.10
CA ASP A 13 9.21 -10.17 -12.05
C ASP A 13 8.12 -10.49 -13.08
N CYS A 14 7.32 -9.50 -13.47
CA CYS A 14 6.23 -9.65 -14.46
C CYS A 14 6.54 -9.02 -15.82
N GLY A 15 7.64 -8.29 -15.98
CA GLY A 15 7.91 -7.52 -17.21
C GLY A 15 7.86 -8.36 -18.49
N SER A 16 8.42 -9.57 -18.47
CA SER A 16 8.38 -10.50 -19.60
C SER A 16 6.98 -11.05 -19.86
N ASP A 17 6.25 -11.41 -18.80
CA ASP A 17 4.86 -11.89 -18.90
C ASP A 17 3.94 -10.80 -19.46
N ILE A 18 4.06 -9.57 -18.96
CA ILE A 18 3.31 -8.41 -19.43
C ILE A 18 3.53 -8.18 -20.93
N LYS A 19 4.79 -8.23 -21.40
CA LYS A 19 5.11 -8.09 -22.83
C LYS A 19 4.50 -9.20 -23.69
N LYS A 20 4.41 -10.42 -23.16
CA LYS A 20 3.93 -11.61 -23.87
C LYS A 20 2.39 -11.67 -23.91
N VAL A 21 1.72 -11.43 -22.78
CA VAL A 21 0.28 -11.69 -22.63
C VAL A 21 -0.59 -10.44 -22.48
N CYS A 22 0.00 -9.28 -22.13
CA CYS A 22 -0.72 -8.04 -21.82
C CYS A 22 -0.30 -6.84 -22.68
N LYS A 23 0.20 -7.11 -23.89
CA LYS A 23 0.76 -6.09 -24.79
C LYS A 23 -0.26 -4.99 -25.10
N GLY A 24 0.18 -3.73 -25.03
CA GLY A 24 -0.62 -2.55 -25.37
C GLY A 24 -1.61 -2.08 -24.30
N LEU A 25 -1.65 -2.75 -23.14
CA LEU A 25 -2.44 -2.28 -22.00
C LEU A 25 -1.70 -1.20 -21.21
N ASN A 26 -2.45 -0.18 -20.77
CA ASN A 26 -1.95 0.87 -19.89
C ASN A 26 -1.95 0.39 -18.43
N LEU A 27 -1.07 0.98 -17.61
CA LEU A 27 -0.94 0.68 -16.17
C LEU A 27 -2.16 1.13 -15.35
N GLY A 28 -2.93 2.11 -15.84
CA GLY A 28 -4.08 2.66 -15.13
C GLY A 28 -5.27 1.69 -15.04
N ASN A 29 -6.13 1.93 -14.04
CA ASN A 29 -7.39 1.20 -13.83
C ASN A 29 -7.21 -0.33 -13.72
N ASN A 30 -6.12 -0.79 -13.09
CA ASN A 30 -5.82 -2.20 -12.84
C ASN A 30 -5.75 -3.12 -14.07
N ARG A 31 -5.68 -2.57 -15.30
CA ARG A 31 -5.78 -3.37 -16.54
C ARG A 31 -4.70 -4.44 -16.68
N ILE A 32 -3.48 -4.15 -16.24
CA ILE A 32 -2.37 -5.12 -16.24
C ILE A 32 -2.61 -6.23 -15.22
N GLN A 33 -3.06 -5.89 -14.01
CA GLN A 33 -3.41 -6.89 -13.00
C GLN A 33 -4.51 -7.82 -13.52
N ASP A 34 -5.60 -7.26 -14.05
CA ASP A 34 -6.71 -8.05 -14.60
C ASP A 34 -6.25 -8.96 -15.74
N CYS A 35 -5.37 -8.47 -16.61
CA CYS A 35 -4.84 -9.25 -17.71
C CYS A 35 -3.96 -10.42 -17.23
N LEU A 36 -3.07 -10.17 -16.27
CA LEU A 36 -2.22 -11.22 -15.69
C LEU A 36 -3.07 -12.28 -14.99
N GLN A 37 -4.10 -11.88 -14.24
CA GLN A 37 -5.02 -12.81 -13.58
C GLN A 37 -5.83 -13.64 -14.60
N LYS A 38 -6.37 -13.02 -15.65
CA LYS A 38 -7.10 -13.74 -16.71
C LYS A 38 -6.21 -14.74 -17.48
N ASN A 39 -4.90 -14.49 -17.52
CA ASN A 39 -3.93 -15.32 -18.21
C ASN A 39 -3.06 -16.12 -17.25
N GLN A 40 -3.49 -16.39 -16.02
CA GLN A 40 -2.65 -17.00 -14.97
C GLN A 40 -1.96 -18.30 -15.42
N ALA A 41 -2.61 -19.12 -16.26
CA ALA A 41 -2.02 -20.35 -16.82
C ALA A 41 -0.84 -20.10 -17.80
N LYS A 42 -0.68 -18.87 -18.31
CA LYS A 42 0.37 -18.45 -19.25
C LYS A 42 1.38 -17.49 -18.62
N VAL A 43 1.19 -17.13 -17.35
CA VAL A 43 2.05 -16.23 -16.57
C VAL A 43 3.01 -17.06 -15.72
N SER A 44 4.24 -16.59 -15.56
CA SER A 44 5.23 -17.29 -14.73
C SER A 44 4.79 -17.42 -13.26
N SER A 45 5.28 -18.44 -12.58
CA SER A 45 5.05 -18.63 -11.13
C SER A 45 5.61 -17.46 -10.32
N THR A 46 6.78 -16.93 -10.72
CA THR A 46 7.39 -15.75 -10.10
C THR A 46 6.46 -14.54 -10.21
N CYS A 47 5.98 -14.20 -11.41
CA CYS A 47 5.05 -13.08 -11.56
C CYS A 47 3.75 -13.30 -10.79
N THR A 48 3.20 -14.51 -10.80
CA THR A 48 1.98 -14.83 -10.04
C THR A 48 2.16 -14.58 -8.54
N SER A 49 3.29 -15.01 -7.98
CA SER A 49 3.64 -14.78 -6.57
C SER A 49 3.80 -13.29 -6.27
N THR A 50 4.59 -12.57 -7.08
CA THR A 50 4.84 -11.13 -6.90
C THR A 50 3.54 -10.32 -7.04
N LEU A 51 2.68 -10.67 -7.99
CA LEU A 51 1.37 -10.03 -8.14
C LEU A 51 0.52 -10.18 -6.87
N GLY A 52 0.44 -11.40 -6.31
CA GLY A 52 -0.29 -11.65 -5.06
C GLY A 52 0.25 -10.86 -3.86
N GLN A 53 1.58 -10.79 -3.72
CA GLN A 53 2.23 -10.01 -2.66
C GLN A 53 1.95 -8.51 -2.81
N VAL A 54 2.06 -7.97 -4.03
CA VAL A 54 1.79 -6.56 -4.32
C VAL A 54 0.32 -6.22 -4.07
N THR A 55 -0.62 -7.04 -4.56
CA THR A 55 -2.05 -6.84 -4.31
C THR A 55 -2.36 -6.84 -2.81
N THR A 56 -1.78 -7.78 -2.05
CA THR A 56 -1.94 -7.84 -0.59
C THR A 56 -1.42 -6.57 0.10
N SER A 57 -0.23 -6.10 -0.29
CA SER A 57 0.34 -4.88 0.31
C SER A 57 -0.45 -3.62 -0.03
N ILE A 58 -1.01 -3.53 -1.24
CA ILE A 58 -1.88 -2.40 -1.63
C ILE A 58 -3.16 -2.41 -0.79
N GLN A 59 -3.78 -3.58 -0.61
CA GLN A 59 -4.97 -3.73 0.23
C GLN A 59 -4.70 -3.34 1.69
N GLN A 60 -3.59 -3.81 2.26
CA GLN A 60 -3.17 -3.45 3.61
C GLN A 60 -2.97 -1.93 3.76
N ARG A 61 -2.32 -1.30 2.78
CA ARG A 61 -2.13 0.15 2.77
C ARG A 61 -3.44 0.92 2.71
N GLN A 62 -4.38 0.52 1.85
CA GLN A 62 -5.71 1.14 1.79
C GLN A 62 -6.48 0.96 3.09
N ALA A 63 -6.44 -0.23 3.69
CA ALA A 63 -7.07 -0.50 4.99
C ALA A 63 -6.46 0.37 6.11
N ALA A 64 -5.13 0.55 6.11
CA ALA A 64 -4.46 1.41 7.07
C ALA A 64 -4.82 2.89 6.88
N GLN A 65 -4.87 3.38 5.63
CA GLN A 65 -5.25 4.76 5.31
C GLN A 65 -6.69 5.07 5.74
N THR A 66 -7.64 4.16 5.46
CA THR A 66 -9.05 4.31 5.85
C THR A 66 -9.28 4.09 7.35
N GLY A 67 -8.51 3.19 7.96
CA GLY A 67 -8.61 2.87 9.39
C GLY A 67 -7.85 3.84 10.31
N PHE A 68 -6.97 4.68 9.77
CA PHE A 68 -6.04 5.52 10.53
C PHE A 68 -6.72 6.28 11.66
N PHE A 69 -7.81 6.99 11.38
CA PHE A 69 -8.49 7.82 12.38
C PHE A 69 -8.99 7.02 13.58
N LYS A 70 -9.53 5.84 13.31
CA LYS A 70 -10.03 4.95 14.35
C LYS A 70 -8.90 4.34 15.15
N ILE A 71 -7.83 3.90 14.47
CA ILE A 71 -6.70 3.23 15.12
C ILE A 71 -5.92 4.21 16.01
N CYS A 72 -5.76 5.45 15.54
CA CYS A 72 -4.97 6.48 16.23
C CYS A 72 -5.80 7.40 17.15
N ALA A 73 -7.10 7.14 17.35
CA ALA A 73 -7.98 8.02 18.11
C ALA A 73 -7.49 8.30 19.54
N HIS A 74 -7.01 7.25 20.24
CA HIS A 74 -6.46 7.38 21.58
C HIS A 74 -5.20 8.26 21.61
N ASP A 75 -4.24 7.95 20.74
CA ASP A 75 -2.97 8.68 20.67
C ASP A 75 -3.17 10.13 20.21
N ALA A 76 -4.13 10.36 19.30
CA ALA A 76 -4.51 11.69 18.88
C ALA A 76 -5.12 12.51 20.04
N ALA A 77 -6.02 11.91 20.82
CA ALA A 77 -6.61 12.58 21.99
C ALA A 77 -5.55 12.90 23.06
N GLN A 78 -4.61 11.99 23.28
CA GLN A 78 -3.59 12.13 24.31
C GLN A 78 -2.48 13.11 23.94
N TYR A 79 -2.00 13.07 22.69
CA TYR A 79 -0.77 13.78 22.28
C TYR A 79 -1.00 14.94 21.30
N CYS A 80 -2.18 15.01 20.68
CA CYS A 80 -2.49 15.93 19.59
C CYS A 80 -3.73 16.80 19.90
N GLY A 81 -4.03 17.01 21.18
CA GLY A 81 -5.18 17.79 21.64
C GLY A 81 -5.25 19.19 21.00
N GLY A 82 -6.47 19.57 20.57
CA GLY A 82 -6.73 20.87 19.92
C GLY A 82 -6.53 20.89 18.40
N MET A 83 -5.94 19.84 17.80
CA MET A 83 -5.86 19.73 16.35
C MET A 83 -7.17 19.24 15.74
N LYS A 84 -7.57 19.90 14.64
CA LYS A 84 -8.75 19.55 13.84
C LYS A 84 -8.33 19.17 12.44
N GLY A 85 -9.01 18.19 11.88
CA GLY A 85 -8.79 17.73 10.52
C GLY A 85 -7.73 16.62 10.41
N GLU A 86 -7.94 15.75 9.42
CA GLU A 86 -7.21 14.49 9.33
C GLU A 86 -5.72 14.67 9.08
N GLY A 87 -5.38 15.57 8.16
CA GLY A 87 -3.99 15.90 7.86
C GLY A 87 -3.23 16.50 9.04
N ASN A 88 -3.88 17.32 9.87
CA ASN A 88 -3.23 17.97 11.02
C ASN A 88 -2.92 16.96 12.13
N ILE A 89 -3.86 16.06 12.42
CA ILE A 89 -3.66 14.98 13.39
C ILE A 89 -2.54 14.04 12.91
N LEU A 90 -2.53 13.67 11.63
CA LEU A 90 -1.43 12.90 11.05
C LEU A 90 -0.08 13.62 11.17
N ALA A 91 -0.02 14.89 10.81
CA ALA A 91 1.21 15.68 10.90
C ALA A 91 1.75 15.78 12.34
N CYS A 92 0.86 15.84 13.33
CA CYS A 92 1.25 15.78 14.75
C CYS A 92 1.82 14.41 15.13
N LEU A 93 1.08 13.33 14.83
CA LEU A 93 1.47 11.98 15.20
C LEU A 93 2.80 11.58 14.56
N LEU A 94 3.08 12.01 13.32
CA LEU A 94 4.35 11.79 12.64
C LEU A 94 5.55 12.44 13.35
N LYS A 95 5.35 13.58 14.02
CA LYS A 95 6.39 14.29 14.77
C LYS A 95 6.53 13.80 16.22
N SER A 96 5.55 13.08 16.74
CA SER A 96 5.54 12.61 18.12
C SER A 96 6.42 11.37 18.30
N LYS A 97 7.47 11.48 19.13
CA LYS A 97 8.22 10.31 19.60
C LYS A 97 7.43 9.43 20.57
N ARG A 98 6.28 9.89 21.05
CA ARG A 98 5.42 9.13 21.99
C ARG A 98 4.59 8.05 21.30
N VAL A 99 4.55 8.07 19.95
CA VAL A 99 3.78 7.16 19.11
C VAL A 99 4.75 6.39 18.19
N ASP A 100 5.96 6.09 18.67
CA ASP A 100 6.97 5.35 17.92
C ASP A 100 6.85 3.83 18.07
N ASN A 101 6.06 3.38 19.03
CA ASN A 101 5.77 1.98 19.28
C ASN A 101 4.25 1.80 19.49
N GLY A 102 3.65 0.77 18.89
CA GLY A 102 2.23 0.45 19.05
C GLY A 102 1.39 0.55 17.77
N LYS A 103 0.08 0.35 17.93
CA LYS A 103 -0.86 0.14 16.82
C LYS A 103 -1.01 1.37 15.92
N CYS A 104 -1.01 2.58 16.49
CA CYS A 104 -1.05 3.80 15.68
C CYS A 104 0.21 3.96 14.84
N ASN A 105 1.40 3.70 15.39
CA ASN A 105 2.64 3.74 14.62
C ASN A 105 2.63 2.73 13.46
N GLN A 106 2.13 1.52 13.74
CA GLN A 106 1.99 0.47 12.74
C GLN A 106 1.03 0.92 11.63
N ALA A 107 -0.13 1.49 11.97
CA ALA A 107 -1.07 2.02 10.98
C ALA A 107 -0.47 3.14 10.12
N ILE A 108 0.32 4.04 10.69
CA ILE A 108 1.03 5.08 9.94
C ILE A 108 2.05 4.46 8.97
N THR A 109 2.77 3.43 9.43
CA THR A 109 3.76 2.70 8.62
C THR A 109 3.10 1.91 7.49
N ASP A 110 1.99 1.24 7.77
CA ASP A 110 1.23 0.44 6.80
C ASP A 110 0.53 1.34 5.76
N ALA A 111 0.01 2.50 6.20
CA ALA A 111 -0.47 3.55 5.32
C ALA A 111 0.66 4.16 4.47
N GLY A 112 1.90 3.94 4.93
CA GLY A 112 3.20 4.41 4.46
C GLY A 112 3.29 5.90 4.31
N TRP A 113 3.02 6.56 5.43
CA TRP A 113 3.35 7.96 5.68
C TRP A 113 4.67 8.11 6.48
N ARG A 114 5.41 7.02 6.65
CA ARG A 114 6.78 6.96 7.16
C ARG A 114 7.72 6.40 6.10
#